data_AF-A0A1Q7V4Q3-F1
#
_entry.id   AF-A0A1Q7V4Q3-F1
#
_cell.length_a   1.000
_cell.length_b   1.000
_cell.length_c   1.000
_cell.angle_alpha   90.00
_cell.angle_beta   90.00
_cell.angle_gamma   90.00
#
_symmetry.space_group_name_H-M   'P 1'
#
loop_
_entity.id
_entity.type
_entity.pdbx_description
1 polymer ?
#
loop_
_entity_poly.entity_id
_entity_poly.type
_entity_poly.pdbx_seq_one_letter_code
_entity_poly.pdbx_strand_id
1 'polypeptide(L)'
;MSKLSMRSPWFICICAFLLRVLAIGMVQGAPGKLAHIWESGPEIVNIATAISSHRGFSSPFGIETGPTAWIPPVYPGLLAGIFLIFGQQSVLAAATILIVQAILSSLTCVPLYAIAKRTFDERSAGWSTWAWALFPYEVVLPGLFVWETCLSGFLAVSLCYLLPCECADERWGGIWAGVLWGMAALTNAALLSLIAVEGQSSGRARPHRIRNWPGG
;
A
#
# COMPACT_ATOMS: atom_id res chain seq x y z
N MET A 1 17.51 25.33 -5.50
CA MET A 1 16.62 24.65 -6.47
C MET A 1 17.28 23.34 -6.87
N SER A 2 16.86 22.22 -6.28
CA SER A 2 17.40 20.89 -6.64
C SER A 2 17.02 20.58 -8.08
N LYS A 3 18.02 20.25 -8.92
CA LYS A 3 17.77 19.82 -10.30
C LYS A 3 16.93 18.53 -10.24
N LEU A 4 15.71 18.56 -10.78
CA LEU A 4 14.91 17.35 -11.00
C LEU A 4 15.67 16.48 -12.02
N SER A 5 16.44 15.52 -11.51
CA SER A 5 17.09 14.50 -12.31
C SER A 5 16.06 13.43 -12.69
N MET A 6 16.13 12.89 -13.91
CA MET A 6 15.30 11.75 -14.34
C MET A 6 15.51 10.48 -13.49
N ARG A 7 16.52 10.49 -12.61
CA ARG A 7 16.80 9.43 -11.63
C ARG A 7 16.32 9.77 -10.23
N SER A 8 15.68 10.92 -10.00
CA SER A 8 15.12 11.24 -8.68
C SER A 8 13.89 10.36 -8.41
N PRO A 9 13.82 9.61 -7.31
CA PRO A 9 12.65 8.76 -7.00
C PRO A 9 11.36 9.57 -6.90
N TRP A 10 11.44 10.79 -6.38
CA TRP A 10 10.29 11.70 -6.30
C TRP A 10 9.83 12.19 -7.67
N PHE A 11 10.75 12.42 -8.60
CA PHE A 11 10.38 12.76 -9.98
C PHE A 11 9.61 11.61 -10.64
N ILE A 12 10.13 10.38 -10.51
CA ILE A 12 9.48 9.17 -11.03
C ILE A 12 8.10 8.98 -10.38
N CYS A 13 8.00 9.16 -9.06
CA CYS A 13 6.73 9.10 -8.32
C CYS A 13 5.71 10.13 -8.83
N ILE A 14 6.13 11.36 -9.11
CA ILE A 14 5.23 12.40 -9.66
C ILE A 14 4.77 12.02 -11.07
N CYS A 15 5.68 11.56 -11.93
CA CYS A 15 5.32 11.08 -13.27
C CYS A 15 4.36 9.88 -13.21
N ALA A 16 4.64 8.92 -12.32
CA ALA A 16 3.80 7.76 -12.04
C ALA A 16 2.39 8.17 -11.61
N PHE A 17 2.28 9.17 -10.73
CA PHE A 17 1.02 9.70 -10.25
C PHE A 17 0.22 10.38 -11.36
N LEU A 18 0.85 11.28 -12.12
CA LEU A 18 0.19 11.96 -13.24
C LEU A 18 -0.30 10.96 -14.29
N LEU A 19 0.49 9.92 -14.59
CA LEU A 19 0.10 8.87 -15.52
C LEU A 19 -1.10 8.06 -15.01
N ARG A 20 -1.13 7.71 -13.72
CA ARG A 20 -2.27 7.01 -13.09
C ARG A 20 -3.53 7.87 -13.06
N VAL A 21 -3.42 9.17 -12.77
CA VAL A 21 -4.55 10.10 -12.82
C VAL A 21 -5.11 10.23 -14.24
N LEU A 22 -4.23 10.31 -15.24
CA LEU A 22 -4.64 10.30 -16.64
C LEU A 22 -5.36 8.99 -16.99
N ALA A 23 -4.81 7.84 -16.58
CA ALA A 23 -5.42 6.54 -16.80
C ALA A 23 -6.79 6.42 -16.11
N ILE A 24 -6.93 6.91 -14.87
CA ILE A 24 -8.23 7.00 -14.18
C ILE A 24 -9.20 7.84 -15.01
N GLY A 25 -8.78 9.00 -15.52
CA GLY A 25 -9.61 9.84 -16.38
C GLY A 25 -10.05 9.13 -17.66
N MET A 26 -9.17 8.34 -18.28
CA MET A 26 -9.50 7.55 -19.47
C MET A 26 -10.44 6.38 -19.15
N VAL A 27 -10.20 5.69 -18.04
CA VAL A 27 -10.99 4.52 -17.64
C VAL A 27 -12.36 4.96 -17.13
N GLN A 28 -12.46 6.01 -16.33
CA GLN A 28 -13.68 6.43 -15.63
C GLN A 28 -14.39 7.64 -16.25
N GLY A 29 -13.82 8.26 -17.29
CA GLY A 29 -14.34 9.49 -17.89
C GLY A 29 -15.63 9.36 -18.69
N ALA A 30 -16.07 8.13 -18.99
CA ALA A 30 -17.37 7.91 -19.64
C ALA A 30 -18.52 8.30 -18.68
N PRO A 31 -19.58 8.99 -19.16
CA PRO A 31 -20.72 9.38 -18.33
C PRO A 31 -21.30 8.19 -17.54
N GLY A 32 -21.49 8.38 -16.24
CA GLY A 32 -22.06 7.35 -15.35
C GLY A 32 -21.09 6.24 -14.92
N LYS A 33 -19.92 6.07 -15.57
CA LYS A 33 -19.00 4.96 -15.27
C LYS A 33 -18.43 5.03 -13.86
N LEU A 34 -18.09 6.23 -13.40
CA LEU A 34 -17.61 6.45 -12.03
C LEU A 34 -18.65 6.07 -10.96
N ALA A 35 -19.96 6.07 -11.28
CA ALA A 35 -20.99 5.61 -10.34
C ALA A 35 -21.01 4.07 -10.21
N HIS A 36 -20.62 3.34 -11.25
CA HIS A 36 -20.53 1.88 -11.24
C HIS A 36 -19.25 1.36 -10.55
N ILE A 37 -18.34 2.24 -10.13
CA ILE A 37 -17.09 1.84 -9.46
C ILE A 37 -17.34 1.04 -8.18
N TRP A 38 -18.49 1.25 -7.53
CA TRP A 38 -18.88 0.56 -6.30
C TRP A 38 -19.12 -0.95 -6.52
N GLU A 39 -19.49 -1.35 -7.74
CA GLU A 39 -19.69 -2.76 -8.11
C GLU A 39 -18.38 -3.54 -8.20
N SER A 40 -17.23 -2.84 -8.24
CA SER A 40 -15.91 -3.45 -8.35
C SER A 40 -15.34 -3.97 -7.01
N GLY A 41 -15.98 -3.62 -5.89
CA GLY A 41 -15.59 -4.05 -4.55
C GLY A 41 -16.75 -3.96 -3.56
N PRO A 42 -17.90 -4.62 -3.85
CA PRO A 42 -19.15 -4.38 -3.15
C PRO A 42 -19.05 -4.70 -1.67
N GLU A 43 -18.30 -5.73 -1.27
CA GLU A 43 -18.18 -6.11 0.14
C GLU A 43 -17.45 -5.06 0.97
N ILE A 44 -16.38 -4.48 0.41
CA ILE A 44 -15.61 -3.40 1.05
C ILE A 44 -16.49 -2.16 1.17
N VAL A 45 -17.19 -1.81 0.10
CA VAL A 45 -18.08 -0.65 0.05
C VAL A 45 -19.22 -0.80 1.05
N ASN A 46 -19.85 -1.97 1.13
CA ASN A 46 -20.93 -2.26 2.06
C ASN A 46 -20.47 -2.14 3.53
N ILE A 47 -19.30 -2.71 3.85
CA ILE A 47 -18.71 -2.56 5.20
C ILE A 47 -18.43 -1.08 5.50
N ALA A 48 -17.83 -0.33 4.56
CA ALA A 48 -17.54 1.09 4.73
C ALA A 48 -18.81 1.94 4.91
N THR A 49 -19.88 1.62 4.17
CA THR A 49 -21.21 2.21 4.34
C THR A 49 -21.79 1.89 5.71
N ALA A 50 -21.69 0.64 6.19
CA ALA A 50 -22.16 0.27 7.52
C ALA A 50 -21.42 1.03 8.64
N ILE A 51 -20.09 1.16 8.54
CA ILE A 51 -19.27 1.91 9.51
C ILE A 51 -19.69 3.38 9.53
N SER A 52 -19.77 4.02 8.36
CA SER A 52 -20.15 5.43 8.23
C SER A 52 -21.61 5.72 8.60
N SER A 53 -22.48 4.70 8.59
CA SER A 53 -23.87 4.76 9.11
C SER A 53 -23.98 4.37 10.60
N HIS A 54 -22.88 4.30 11.35
CA HIS A 54 -22.86 3.93 12.77
C HIS A 54 -23.37 2.51 13.08
N ARG A 55 -23.39 1.60 12.10
CA ARG A 55 -23.75 0.17 12.29
C ARG A 55 -22.53 -0.71 12.60
N GLY A 56 -21.37 -0.10 12.83
CA GLY A 56 -20.12 -0.80 13.09
C GLY A 56 -19.59 -1.57 11.87
N PHE A 57 -18.61 -2.45 12.12
CA PHE A 57 -17.98 -3.28 11.10
C PHE A 57 -18.87 -4.50 10.80
N SER A 58 -19.79 -4.39 9.84
CA SER A 58 -20.89 -5.34 9.65
C SER A 58 -21.38 -5.43 8.19
N SER A 59 -22.23 -6.43 7.92
CA SER A 59 -23.10 -6.51 6.73
C SER A 59 -22.40 -6.39 5.36
N PRO A 60 -21.43 -7.28 5.03
CA PRO A 60 -20.67 -7.19 3.79
C PRO A 60 -21.48 -7.46 2.51
N PHE A 61 -22.63 -8.14 2.62
CA PHE A 61 -23.37 -8.63 1.45
C PHE A 61 -24.58 -7.76 1.06
N GLY A 62 -24.61 -6.49 1.48
CA GLY A 62 -25.69 -5.56 1.13
C GLY A 62 -27.02 -5.81 1.85
N ILE A 63 -27.08 -6.83 2.71
CA ILE A 63 -28.19 -7.14 3.61
C ILE A 63 -27.68 -7.15 5.05
N GLU A 64 -28.57 -6.92 6.02
CA GLU A 64 -28.21 -6.93 7.44
C GLU A 64 -27.88 -8.36 7.90
N THR A 65 -26.58 -8.69 7.92
CA THR A 65 -26.08 -9.99 8.42
C THR A 65 -25.45 -9.88 9.81
N GLY A 66 -25.33 -8.67 10.35
CA GLY A 66 -24.64 -8.40 11.62
C GLY A 66 -23.10 -8.26 11.47
N PRO A 67 -22.37 -8.27 12.60
CA PRO A 67 -20.91 -8.08 12.63
C PRO A 67 -20.15 -9.05 11.72
N THR A 68 -19.04 -8.60 11.12
CA THR A 68 -18.27 -9.39 10.14
C THR A 68 -16.77 -9.38 10.39
N ALA A 69 -16.09 -10.42 9.91
CA ALA A 69 -14.63 -10.49 9.78
C ALA A 69 -14.22 -10.88 8.35
N TRP A 70 -15.09 -10.61 7.38
CA TRP A 70 -14.96 -11.04 5.98
C TRP A 70 -13.71 -10.49 5.28
N ILE A 71 -13.37 -9.21 5.53
CA ILE A 71 -12.23 -8.51 4.93
C ILE A 71 -11.42 -7.82 6.03
N PRO A 72 -10.09 -7.69 5.90
CA PRO A 72 -9.27 -6.95 6.85
C PRO A 72 -9.72 -5.49 7.02
N PRO A 73 -9.58 -4.90 8.23
CA PRO A 73 -10.33 -3.68 8.56
C PRO A 73 -9.72 -2.37 8.04
N VAL A 74 -8.45 -2.35 7.64
CA VAL A 74 -7.75 -1.07 7.33
C VAL A 74 -8.36 -0.35 6.12
N TYR A 75 -8.58 -1.07 5.01
CA TYR A 75 -9.08 -0.46 3.79
C TYR A 75 -10.59 -0.09 3.87
N PRO A 76 -11.49 -0.94 4.39
CA PRO A 76 -12.87 -0.53 4.67
C PRO A 76 -12.95 0.67 5.64
N GLY A 77 -12.08 0.72 6.64
CA GLY A 77 -11.99 1.85 7.58
C GLY A 77 -11.57 3.15 6.89
N LEU A 78 -10.58 3.10 6.00
CA LEU A 78 -10.17 4.23 5.16
C LEU A 78 -11.36 4.75 4.32
N LEU A 79 -12.07 3.85 3.65
CA LEU A 79 -13.24 4.20 2.84
C LEU A 79 -14.37 4.81 3.67
N ALA A 80 -14.63 4.26 4.86
CA ALA A 80 -15.62 4.80 5.78
C ALA A 80 -15.28 6.25 6.18
N GLY A 81 -14.01 6.54 6.46
CA GLY A 81 -13.53 7.91 6.71
C GLY A 81 -13.79 8.85 5.54
N ILE A 82 -13.55 8.40 4.30
CA ILE A 82 -13.85 9.17 3.09
C ILE A 82 -15.37 9.40 2.95
N PHE A 83 -16.19 8.38 3.22
CA PHE A 83 -17.65 8.50 3.16
C PHE A 83 -18.22 9.47 4.20
N LEU A 84 -17.62 9.56 5.38
CA LEU A 84 -18.00 10.54 6.41
C LEU A 84 -17.75 11.99 5.96
N ILE A 85 -16.70 12.23 5.16
CA ILE A 85 -16.31 13.58 4.73
C ILE A 85 -17.04 13.99 3.44
N PHE A 86 -17.10 13.10 2.45
CA PHE A 86 -17.56 13.41 1.09
C PHE A 86 -18.94 12.85 0.76
N GLY A 87 -19.58 12.17 1.71
CA GLY A 87 -20.86 11.50 1.54
C GLY A 87 -20.72 10.05 1.06
N GLN A 88 -21.65 9.20 1.50
CA GLN A 88 -21.65 7.78 1.15
C GLN A 88 -21.85 7.58 -0.35
N GLN A 89 -20.95 6.79 -0.94
CA GLN A 89 -21.01 6.37 -2.35
C GLN A 89 -21.19 7.54 -3.35
N SER A 90 -20.78 8.75 -2.97
CA SER A 90 -20.89 9.94 -3.80
C SER A 90 -19.81 9.97 -4.89
N VAL A 91 -20.03 10.76 -5.95
CA VAL A 91 -19.03 10.97 -7.01
C VAL A 91 -17.71 11.51 -6.44
N LEU A 92 -17.77 12.39 -5.45
CA LEU A 92 -16.59 12.97 -4.81
C LEU A 92 -15.84 11.95 -3.95
N ALA A 93 -16.57 11.07 -3.24
CA ALA A 93 -15.96 9.96 -2.50
C ALA A 93 -15.28 8.97 -3.45
N ALA A 94 -15.94 8.60 -4.56
CA ALA A 94 -15.35 7.76 -5.61
C ALA A 94 -14.05 8.35 -6.15
N ALA A 95 -14.09 9.61 -6.61
CA ALA A 95 -12.90 10.28 -7.12
C ALA A 95 -11.77 10.33 -6.08
N THR A 96 -12.10 10.63 -4.82
CA THR A 96 -11.11 10.67 -3.73
C THR A 96 -10.45 9.31 -3.51
N ILE A 97 -11.22 8.22 -3.48
CA ILE A 97 -10.69 6.86 -3.33
C ILE A 97 -9.70 6.55 -4.47
N LEU A 98 -10.10 6.79 -5.73
CA LEU A 98 -9.23 6.50 -6.87
C LEU A 98 -7.93 7.31 -6.83
N ILE A 99 -7.99 8.59 -6.40
CA ILE A 99 -6.81 9.42 -6.23
C ILE A 99 -5.92 8.91 -5.08
N VAL A 100 -6.49 8.51 -3.95
CA VAL A 100 -5.72 7.91 -2.83
C VAL A 100 -5.02 6.62 -3.29
N GLN A 101 -5.71 5.76 -4.03
CA GLN A 101 -5.10 4.56 -4.62
C GLN A 101 -3.95 4.91 -5.57
N ALA A 102 -4.12 5.93 -6.42
CA ALA A 102 -3.07 6.39 -7.32
C ALA A 102 -1.87 6.96 -6.55
N ILE A 103 -2.09 7.69 -5.46
CA ILE A 103 -1.02 8.20 -4.58
C ILE A 103 -0.25 7.02 -3.99
N LEU A 104 -0.93 6.04 -3.38
CA LEU A 104 -0.30 4.87 -2.76
C LEU A 104 0.48 4.04 -3.79
N SER A 105 -0.12 3.76 -4.95
CA SER A 105 0.55 3.06 -6.05
C SER A 105 1.77 3.83 -6.55
N SER A 106 1.74 5.17 -6.58
CA SER A 106 2.90 5.98 -7.01
C SER A 106 3.99 6.04 -5.94
N LEU A 107 3.61 6.16 -4.66
CA LEU A 107 4.55 6.21 -3.54
C LEU A 107 5.38 4.93 -3.41
N THR A 108 4.90 3.79 -3.91
CA THR A 108 5.68 2.54 -4.00
C THR A 108 7.02 2.73 -4.73
N CYS A 109 7.11 3.69 -5.66
CA CYS A 109 8.33 4.00 -6.40
C CYS A 109 9.48 4.39 -5.46
N VAL A 110 9.18 5.04 -4.32
CA VAL A 110 10.19 5.55 -3.40
C VAL A 110 10.94 4.41 -2.67
N PRO A 111 10.28 3.50 -1.92
CA PRO A 111 10.96 2.38 -1.31
C PRO A 111 11.52 1.41 -2.37
N LEU A 112 10.86 1.24 -3.52
CA LEU A 112 11.38 0.42 -4.62
C LEU A 112 12.73 0.92 -5.12
N TYR A 113 12.83 2.21 -5.40
CA TYR A 113 14.08 2.85 -5.82
C TYR A 113 15.16 2.68 -4.75
N ALA A 114 14.80 2.86 -3.48
CA ALA A 114 15.74 2.77 -2.38
C ALA A 114 16.27 1.33 -2.19
N ILE A 115 15.42 0.31 -2.35
CA ILE A 115 15.84 -1.10 -2.39
C ILE A 115 16.82 -1.32 -3.55
N ALA A 116 16.41 -0.97 -4.77
CA ALA A 116 17.23 -1.20 -5.96
C ALA A 116 18.59 -0.47 -5.89
N LYS A 117 18.63 0.73 -5.31
CA LYS A 117 19.87 1.49 -5.11
C LYS A 117 20.78 0.86 -4.04
N ARG A 118 20.21 0.25 -3.00
CA ARG A 118 20.97 -0.46 -1.96
C ARG A 118 21.53 -1.80 -2.47
N THR A 119 20.78 -2.50 -3.30
CA THR A 119 21.16 -3.84 -3.81
C THR A 119 22.05 -3.78 -5.04
N PHE A 120 21.87 -2.77 -5.89
CA PHE A 120 22.60 -2.61 -7.15
C PHE A 120 23.27 -1.22 -7.20
N ASP A 121 22.86 -0.38 -8.14
CA ASP A 121 23.40 0.94 -8.38
C ASP A 121 22.28 1.95 -8.72
N GLU A 122 22.63 3.23 -8.77
CA GLU A 122 21.68 4.32 -9.00
C GLU A 122 21.01 4.28 -10.39
N ARG A 123 21.72 3.82 -11.42
CA ARG A 123 21.17 3.70 -12.78
C ARG A 123 20.16 2.55 -12.83
N SER A 124 20.51 1.40 -12.25
CA SER A 124 19.60 0.26 -12.13
C SER A 124 18.34 0.63 -11.33
N ALA A 125 18.51 1.36 -10.21
CA ALA A 125 17.38 1.84 -9.42
C ALA A 125 16.41 2.73 -10.21
N GLY A 126 16.95 3.66 -11.00
CA GLY A 126 16.15 4.51 -11.89
C GLY A 126 15.32 3.68 -12.87
N TRP A 127 15.96 2.76 -13.59
CA TRP A 127 15.27 1.96 -14.62
C TRP A 127 14.25 0.97 -14.04
N SER A 128 14.56 0.29 -12.94
CA SER A 128 13.60 -0.60 -12.27
C SER A 128 12.36 0.15 -11.80
N THR A 129 12.55 1.36 -11.27
CA THR A 129 11.45 2.21 -10.79
C THR A 129 10.63 2.77 -11.95
N TRP A 130 11.27 3.15 -13.06
CA TRP A 130 10.57 3.54 -14.29
C TRP A 130 9.77 2.38 -14.89
N ALA A 131 10.34 1.16 -14.89
CA ALA A 131 9.64 -0.04 -15.35
C ALA A 131 8.35 -0.26 -14.54
N TRP A 132 8.42 -0.13 -13.21
CA TRP A 132 7.24 -0.16 -12.34
C TRP A 132 6.26 0.99 -12.62
N ALA A 133 6.77 2.22 -12.72
CA ALA A 133 5.95 3.42 -12.93
C ALA A 133 5.11 3.36 -14.22
N LEU A 134 5.66 2.74 -15.27
CA LEU A 134 5.08 2.61 -16.60
C LEU A 134 4.42 1.25 -16.85
N PHE A 135 4.48 0.32 -15.91
CA PHE A 135 3.93 -1.02 -16.10
C PHE A 135 2.41 -0.92 -16.33
N PRO A 136 1.88 -1.38 -17.49
CA PRO A 136 0.50 -1.07 -17.88
C PRO A 136 -0.55 -1.46 -16.86
N TYR A 137 -0.39 -2.61 -16.21
CA TYR A 137 -1.30 -3.07 -15.17
C TYR A 137 -1.33 -2.13 -13.97
N GLU A 138 -0.17 -1.71 -13.45
CA GLU A 138 -0.06 -0.78 -12.31
C GLU A 138 -0.55 0.64 -12.64
N VAL A 139 -0.50 1.03 -13.92
CA VAL A 139 -1.01 2.32 -14.38
C VAL A 139 -2.55 2.37 -14.30
N VAL A 140 -3.23 1.28 -14.67
CA VAL A 140 -4.71 1.24 -14.71
C VAL A 140 -5.33 0.74 -13.41
N LEU A 141 -4.61 -0.09 -12.65
CA LEU A 141 -5.11 -0.75 -11.43
C LEU A 141 -5.83 0.19 -10.45
N PRO A 142 -5.31 1.39 -10.11
CA PRO A 142 -5.98 2.30 -9.18
C PRO A 142 -7.36 2.78 -9.62
N GLY A 143 -7.63 2.71 -10.94
CA GLY A 143 -8.87 3.13 -11.57
C GLY A 143 -9.82 2.00 -11.92
N LEU A 144 -9.44 0.73 -11.74
CA LEU A 144 -10.26 -0.42 -12.12
C LEU A 144 -11.12 -0.95 -10.98
N PHE A 145 -10.56 -1.02 -9.78
CA PHE A 145 -11.19 -1.66 -8.63
C PHE A 145 -11.13 -0.76 -7.39
N VAL A 146 -12.15 -0.88 -6.55
CA VAL A 146 -12.14 -0.37 -5.18
C VAL A 146 -11.63 -1.48 -4.27
N TRP A 147 -10.31 -1.58 -4.14
CA TRP A 147 -9.66 -2.68 -3.42
C TRP A 147 -8.36 -2.25 -2.73
N GLU A 148 -7.87 -3.02 -1.75
CA GLU A 148 -6.66 -2.66 -0.99
C GLU A 148 -5.33 -2.89 -1.75
N THR A 149 -5.37 -3.27 -3.03
CA THR A 149 -4.18 -3.72 -3.79
C THR A 149 -3.07 -2.67 -3.82
N CYS A 150 -3.37 -1.40 -4.07
CA CYS A 150 -2.38 -0.32 -4.09
C CYS A 150 -1.77 -0.08 -2.69
N LEU A 151 -2.57 -0.19 -1.63
CA LEU A 151 -2.11 -0.07 -0.25
C LEU A 151 -1.20 -1.25 0.12
N SER A 152 -1.62 -2.47 -0.25
CA SER A 152 -0.88 -3.70 -0.01
C SER A 152 0.46 -3.70 -0.76
N GLY A 153 0.49 -3.26 -2.03
CA GLY A 153 1.71 -3.10 -2.80
C GLY A 153 2.68 -2.10 -2.15
N PHE A 154 2.16 -0.95 -1.69
CA PHE A 154 2.98 0.03 -0.97
C PHE A 154 3.56 -0.52 0.33
N LEU A 155 2.74 -1.19 1.15
CA LEU A 155 3.17 -1.80 2.40
C LEU A 155 4.18 -2.92 2.15
N ALA A 156 3.95 -3.79 1.16
CA ALA A 156 4.85 -4.89 0.81
C ALA A 156 6.25 -4.38 0.45
N VAL A 157 6.35 -3.39 -0.45
CA VAL A 157 7.65 -2.83 -0.86
C VAL A 157 8.29 -2.05 0.29
N SER A 158 7.50 -1.36 1.12
CA SER A 158 8.01 -0.66 2.31
C SER A 158 8.57 -1.63 3.35
N LEU A 159 7.90 -2.76 3.60
CA LEU A 159 8.41 -3.82 4.46
C LEU A 159 9.70 -4.41 3.88
N CYS A 160 9.73 -4.73 2.58
CA CYS A 160 10.93 -5.19 1.88
C CYS A 160 12.13 -4.25 2.01
N TYR A 161 11.88 -2.94 2.07
CA TYR A 161 12.91 -1.93 2.29
C TYR A 161 13.46 -1.92 3.73
N LEU A 162 12.62 -2.29 4.70
CA LEU A 162 12.97 -2.34 6.11
C LEU A 162 13.62 -3.67 6.55
N LEU A 163 13.39 -4.79 5.85
CA LEU A 163 13.97 -6.11 6.21
C LEU A 163 15.50 -6.08 6.44
N PRO A 164 16.31 -5.38 5.62
CA PRO A 164 17.76 -5.33 5.79
C PRO A 164 18.22 -4.34 6.86
N CYS A 165 17.33 -3.48 7.37
CA CYS A 165 17.70 -2.50 8.37
C CYS A 165 17.72 -3.17 9.75
N GLU A 166 18.84 -3.03 10.46
CA GLU A 166 18.98 -3.39 11.89
C GLU A 166 18.16 -2.45 12.81
N CYS A 167 16.98 -2.02 12.37
CA CYS A 167 16.04 -1.24 13.17
C CYS A 167 15.64 -1.95 14.47
N ALA A 168 15.95 -3.24 14.62
CA ALA A 168 15.76 -3.99 15.84
C ALA A 168 16.67 -3.54 17.01
N ASP A 169 17.85 -2.96 16.75
CA ASP A 169 18.75 -2.49 17.81
C ASP A 169 18.36 -1.11 18.37
N GLU A 170 17.52 -0.35 17.65
CA GLU A 170 16.98 0.93 18.09
C GLU A 170 15.52 0.77 18.55
N ARG A 171 15.22 1.11 19.81
CA ARG A 171 13.89 0.92 20.42
C ARG A 171 12.73 1.43 19.56
N TRP A 172 12.91 2.57 18.89
CA TRP A 172 11.91 3.17 18.02
C TRP A 172 11.81 2.49 16.65
N GLY A 173 12.92 1.99 16.11
CA GLY A 173 12.95 1.24 14.85
C GLY A 173 12.13 -0.04 14.94
N GLY A 174 12.28 -0.79 16.03
CA GLY A 174 11.49 -2.01 16.28
C GLY A 174 9.99 -1.75 16.45
N ILE A 175 9.62 -0.65 17.11
CA ILE A 175 8.21 -0.24 17.25
C ILE A 175 7.61 0.09 15.88
N TRP A 176 8.26 0.91 15.07
CA TRP A 176 7.73 1.28 13.75
C TRP A 176 7.67 0.09 12.79
N ALA A 177 8.64 -0.82 12.85
CA ALA A 177 8.58 -2.08 12.11
C ALA A 177 7.37 -2.92 12.55
N GLY A 178 7.14 -3.08 13.86
CA GLY A 178 5.97 -3.79 14.40
C GLY A 178 4.64 -3.15 14.00
N VAL A 179 4.55 -1.82 14.00
CA VAL A 179 3.36 -1.08 13.54
C VAL A 179 3.11 -1.32 12.05
N LEU A 180 4.14 -1.27 11.22
CA LEU A 180 4.01 -1.54 9.78
C LEU A 180 3.60 -2.99 9.50
N TRP A 181 4.16 -3.95 10.23
CA TRP A 181 3.77 -5.37 10.16
C TRP A 181 2.32 -5.59 10.60
N GLY A 182 1.88 -4.95 11.70
CA GLY A 182 0.50 -4.98 12.15
C GLY A 182 -0.46 -4.36 11.14
N MET A 183 -0.09 -3.22 10.55
CA MET A 183 -0.87 -2.58 9.49
C MET A 183 -0.97 -3.45 8.24
N ALA A 184 0.12 -4.12 7.85
CA ALA A 184 0.13 -5.06 6.74
C ALA A 184 -0.79 -6.25 7.02
N ALA A 185 -0.73 -6.85 8.22
CA ALA A 185 -1.60 -7.94 8.64
C ALA A 185 -3.10 -7.57 8.57
N LEU A 186 -3.42 -6.34 9.00
CA LEU A 186 -4.78 -5.80 9.00
C LEU A 186 -5.22 -5.19 7.66
N THR A 187 -4.33 -5.17 6.67
CA THR A 187 -4.64 -4.78 5.28
C THR A 187 -4.82 -6.01 4.42
N ASN A 188 -3.83 -6.92 4.45
CA ASN A 188 -3.85 -8.16 3.69
C ASN A 188 -2.96 -9.20 4.38
N ALA A 189 -3.58 -10.27 4.91
CA ALA A 189 -2.88 -11.30 5.64
C ALA A 189 -1.82 -12.04 4.79
N ALA A 190 -1.93 -12.04 3.46
CA ALA A 190 -0.91 -12.62 2.59
C ALA A 190 0.45 -11.92 2.75
N LEU A 191 0.47 -10.64 3.14
CA LEU A 191 1.72 -9.92 3.39
C LEU A 191 2.54 -10.53 4.54
N LEU A 192 1.90 -11.25 5.48
CA LEU A 192 2.60 -11.96 6.55
C LEU A 192 3.52 -13.06 6.04
N SER A 193 3.34 -13.56 4.81
CA SER A 193 4.28 -14.53 4.23
C SER A 193 5.70 -13.95 4.10
N LEU A 194 5.83 -12.62 4.01
CA LEU A 194 7.12 -11.93 3.95
C LEU A 194 7.92 -12.07 5.26
N ILE A 195 7.27 -12.38 6.40
CA ILE A 195 7.94 -12.52 7.70
C ILE A 195 8.91 -13.71 7.71
N ALA A 196 8.58 -14.76 6.95
CA ALA A 196 9.43 -15.93 6.81
C ALA A 196 10.76 -15.61 6.09
N VAL A 197 10.76 -14.57 5.24
CA VAL A 197 11.95 -14.07 4.56
C VAL A 197 12.83 -13.27 5.52
N GLU A 198 12.23 -12.45 6.41
CA GLU A 198 12.98 -11.73 7.48
C GLU A 198 13.67 -12.69 8.45
N GLY A 199 12.96 -13.70 8.94
CA GLY A 199 13.49 -14.63 9.92
C GLY A 199 14.76 -15.34 9.41
N GLN A 200 14.80 -15.65 8.11
CA GLN A 200 15.97 -16.28 7.49
C GLN A 200 17.13 -15.29 7.25
N SER A 201 16.86 -14.04 6.90
CA SER A 201 17.93 -13.05 6.66
C SER A 201 18.60 -12.63 7.98
N SER A 202 17.81 -12.41 9.03
CA SER A 202 18.29 -12.05 10.37
C SER A 202 19.10 -13.18 11.01
N GLY A 203 18.70 -14.45 10.79
CA GLY A 203 19.45 -15.62 11.24
C GLY A 203 20.82 -15.77 10.57
N ARG A 204 20.98 -15.31 9.32
CA ARG A 204 22.26 -15.34 8.58
C ARG A 204 23.19 -14.18 8.93
N ALA A 205 22.64 -13.01 9.30
CA ALA A 205 23.40 -11.82 9.66
C ALA A 205 24.02 -11.88 11.06
N ARG A 206 23.67 -12.87 11.89
CA ARG A 206 24.32 -13.14 13.19
C ARG A 206 25.35 -14.28 13.06
N PRO A 207 26.59 -14.05 12.59
CA PRO A 207 27.65 -15.02 12.78
C PRO A 207 27.91 -15.16 14.28
N HIS A 208 28.02 -16.42 14.74
CA HIS A 208 28.30 -16.84 16.11
C HIS A 208 29.20 -15.85 16.87
N ARG A 209 28.61 -15.01 17.73
CA ARG A 209 29.35 -14.36 18.82
C ARG A 209 29.69 -15.48 19.81
N ILE A 210 30.77 -16.22 19.51
CA ILE A 210 31.38 -17.17 20.44
C ILE A 210 31.70 -16.37 21.69
N ARG A 211 30.95 -16.68 22.75
CA ARG A 211 31.07 -16.10 24.07
C ARG A 211 32.40 -16.59 24.62
N ASN A 212 33.47 -15.81 24.45
CA ASN A 212 34.72 -16.06 25.15
C ASN A 212 34.44 -15.93 26.64
N TRP A 213 34.41 -17.09 27.31
CA TRP A 213 34.35 -17.21 28.76
C TRP A 213 35.72 -16.83 29.32
N PRO A 214 35.84 -15.83 30.23
CA PRO A 214 37.10 -15.61 30.91
C PRO A 214 37.26 -16.71 31.97
N GLY A 215 38.05 -17.73 31.64
CA GLY A 215 38.71 -18.59 32.61
C GLY A 215 40.18 -18.19 32.67
N GLY A 216 40.63 -17.73 33.84
CA GLY A 216 41.99 -17.28 34.12
C GLY A 216 42.02 -16.45 35.37
#